data_AF-A0A969ZFG9-F1
#
_entry.id   AF-A0A969ZFG9-F1
#
_cell.length_a   1.000
_cell.length_b   1.000
_cell.length_c   1.000
_cell.angle_alpha   90.00
_cell.angle_beta   90.00
_cell.angle_gamma   90.00
#
_symmetry.space_group_name_H-M   'P 1'
#
loop_
_entity.id
_entity.type
_entity.pdbx_description
1 polymer ?
#
loop_
_entity_poly.entity_id
_entity_poly.type
_entity_poly.pdbx_seq_one_letter_code
_entity_poly.pdbx_strand_id
1 'polypeptide(L)'
;MEILRCSMCGAEYNKESVMCESCGFPVNDENRICVINGREVDLQFILDEVNQPLMAIKMLKDKSGIQLREAKFLVEKIQKTNRVPRKYSTSDIIESGDPTGKAKFFPTCPRCESVNIQLNVKLDNPPSFFFGLIKKKPKNTRRCTDCGEIWFK
;
A
#
# COMPACT_ATOMS: atom_id res chain seq x y z
N MET A 1 -6.92 -6.81 30.10
CA MET A 1 -6.13 -6.18 29.02
C MET A 1 -4.91 -7.03 28.79
N GLU A 2 -4.92 -7.79 27.70
CA GLU A 2 -3.81 -8.65 27.30
C GLU A 2 -2.90 -7.83 26.36
N ILE A 3 -1.63 -7.69 26.74
CA ILE A 3 -0.64 -6.92 25.99
C ILE A 3 0.23 -7.91 25.20
N LEU A 4 0.35 -7.68 23.90
CA LEU A 4 1.13 -8.49 22.98
C LEU A 4 2.27 -7.64 22.39
N ARG A 5 3.28 -8.29 21.79
CA ARG A 5 4.41 -7.61 21.13
C ARG A 5 4.32 -7.72 19.62
N CYS A 6 4.52 -6.60 18.94
CA CYS A 6 4.53 -6.54 17.48
C CYS A 6 5.71 -7.34 16.93
N SER A 7 5.45 -8.27 16.02
CA SER A 7 6.50 -9.11 15.40
C SER A 7 7.47 -8.31 14.52
N MET A 8 7.09 -7.10 14.08
CA MET A 8 7.94 -6.24 13.25
C MET A 8 8.85 -5.31 14.03
N CYS A 9 8.29 -4.55 14.99
CA CYS A 9 9.02 -3.49 15.69
C CYS A 9 9.24 -3.78 17.18
N GLY A 10 8.67 -4.86 17.71
CA GLY A 10 8.78 -5.23 19.13
C GLY A 10 7.94 -4.37 20.08
N ALA A 11 7.24 -3.34 19.59
CA ALA A 11 6.40 -2.49 20.42
C ALA A 11 5.19 -3.25 20.99
N GLU A 12 4.76 -2.83 22.18
CA GLU A 12 3.61 -3.40 22.87
C GLU A 12 2.30 -2.84 22.30
N TYR A 13 1.29 -3.70 22.18
CA TYR A 13 -0.05 -3.34 21.71
C TYR A 13 -1.13 -4.13 22.46
N ASN A 14 -2.35 -3.59 22.52
CA ASN A 14 -3.49 -4.29 23.09
C ASN A 14 -4.01 -5.33 22.09
N LYS A 15 -4.37 -6.54 22.53
CA LYS A 15 -4.96 -7.59 21.68
C LYS A 15 -6.16 -7.13 20.83
N GLU A 16 -6.91 -6.14 21.30
CA GLU A 16 -8.05 -5.55 20.57
C GLU A 16 -7.62 -4.57 19.45
N SER A 17 -6.36 -4.15 19.43
CA SER A 17 -5.83 -3.23 18.42
C SER A 17 -5.85 -3.90 17.04
N VAL A 18 -6.22 -3.10 16.05
CA VAL A 18 -6.33 -3.53 14.65
C VAL A 18 -4.99 -3.40 13.91
N MET A 19 -4.17 -2.42 14.33
CA MET A 19 -2.80 -2.16 13.86
C MET A 19 -1.92 -1.77 15.05
N CYS A 20 -0.62 -2.00 14.94
CA CYS A 20 0.39 -1.50 15.86
C CYS A 20 0.50 0.02 15.72
N GLU A 21 0.30 0.76 16.80
CA GLU A 21 0.35 2.21 16.81
C GLU A 21 1.75 2.76 16.51
N SER A 22 2.81 2.00 16.83
CA SER A 22 4.18 2.45 16.63
C SER A 22 4.67 2.35 15.18
N CYS A 23 4.28 1.30 14.45
CA CYS A 23 4.80 1.03 13.10
C CYS A 23 3.73 0.89 12.02
N GLY A 24 2.45 0.83 12.40
CA GLY A 24 1.32 0.64 11.48
C GLY A 24 1.10 -0.81 11.03
N PHE A 25 1.84 -1.78 11.61
CA PHE A 25 1.73 -3.18 11.22
C PHE A 25 0.42 -3.81 11.66
N PRO A 26 -0.27 -4.58 10.81
CA PRO A 26 -1.50 -5.25 11.21
C PRO A 26 -1.21 -6.29 12.29
N VAL A 27 -1.96 -6.23 13.38
CA VAL A 27 -1.78 -7.13 14.54
C VAL A 27 -2.99 -8.03 14.78
N ASN A 28 -4.16 -7.66 14.24
CA ASN A 28 -5.37 -8.48 14.23
C ASN A 28 -5.48 -9.32 12.94
N ASP A 29 -6.09 -10.50 13.06
CA ASP A 29 -6.28 -11.51 12.01
C ASP A 29 -7.01 -10.97 10.77
N GLU A 30 -8.01 -10.10 10.94
CA GLU A 30 -8.78 -9.51 9.82
C GLU A 30 -7.93 -8.64 8.87
N ASN A 31 -6.86 -8.03 9.37
CA ASN A 31 -5.96 -7.22 8.55
C ASN A 31 -4.74 -7.99 8.03
N ARG A 32 -4.68 -9.30 8.26
CA ARG A 32 -3.68 -10.19 7.66
C ARG A 32 -4.11 -10.71 6.29
N ILE A 33 -5.40 -10.60 5.98
CA ILE A 33 -5.98 -11.08 4.73
C ILE A 33 -5.80 -10.04 3.63
N CYS A 34 -5.20 -10.48 2.53
CA CYS A 34 -5.07 -9.70 1.29
C CYS A 34 -5.86 -10.39 0.18
N VAL A 35 -6.74 -9.65 -0.50
CA VAL A 35 -7.41 -10.15 -1.70
C VAL A 35 -6.48 -9.97 -2.91
N ILE A 36 -5.88 -11.06 -3.37
CA ILE A 36 -4.95 -11.10 -4.50
C ILE A 36 -5.67 -11.66 -5.73
N ASN A 37 -5.84 -10.86 -6.78
CA ASN A 37 -6.59 -11.24 -7.99
C ASN A 37 -7.98 -11.86 -7.70
N GLY A 38 -8.67 -11.35 -6.68
CA GLY A 38 -10.00 -11.83 -6.26
C GLY A 38 -9.99 -13.05 -5.33
N ARG A 39 -8.81 -13.53 -4.89
CA ARG A 39 -8.68 -14.61 -3.90
C ARG A 39 -8.22 -14.05 -2.56
N GLU A 40 -8.89 -14.41 -1.48
CA GLU A 40 -8.43 -14.10 -0.13
C GLU A 40 -7.22 -14.96 0.23
N VAL A 41 -6.12 -14.29 0.58
CA VAL A 41 -4.89 -14.94 0.98
C VAL A 41 -4.50 -14.39 2.34
N ASP A 42 -4.44 -15.26 3.34
CA ASP A 42 -3.90 -14.94 4.65
C ASP A 42 -2.37 -14.80 4.54
N LEU A 43 -1.88 -13.60 4.82
CA LEU A 43 -0.46 -13.24 4.77
C LEU A 43 0.24 -13.40 6.13
N GLN A 44 -0.34 -14.15 7.09
CA GLN A 44 0.30 -14.44 8.37
C GLN A 44 1.73 -14.98 8.23
N PHE A 45 2.00 -15.81 7.23
CA PHE A 45 3.34 -16.33 6.97
C PHE A 45 4.39 -15.24 6.69
N ILE A 46 3.99 -14.08 6.15
CA ILE A 46 4.89 -12.92 5.99
C ILE A 46 5.19 -12.30 7.36
N LEU A 47 4.25 -12.37 8.30
CA LEU A 47 4.39 -11.89 9.68
C LEU A 47 5.25 -12.81 10.54
N ASP A 48 5.23 -14.11 10.25
CA ASP A 48 6.03 -15.13 10.96
C ASP A 48 7.47 -15.19 10.42
N GLU A 49 7.66 -14.87 9.13
CA GLU A 49 8.96 -14.97 8.43
C GLU A 49 9.56 -13.63 8.05
N VAL A 50 9.41 -12.63 8.91
CA VAL A 50 9.93 -11.26 8.70
C VAL A 50 11.40 -11.26 8.26
N ASN A 51 12.19 -12.21 8.77
CA ASN A 51 13.63 -12.34 8.53
C ASN A 51 14.00 -13.26 7.34
N GLN A 52 13.03 -13.92 6.69
CA GLN A 52 13.26 -14.85 5.58
C GLN A 52 12.48 -14.44 4.33
N PRO A 53 12.85 -13.32 3.68
CA PRO A 53 12.11 -12.77 2.55
C PRO A 53 11.95 -13.74 1.38
N LEU A 54 12.93 -14.62 1.12
CA LEU A 54 12.86 -15.60 0.05
C LEU A 54 11.77 -16.66 0.28
N MET A 55 11.56 -17.06 1.53
CA MET A 55 10.57 -18.09 1.89
C MET A 55 9.16 -17.49 1.89
N ALA A 56 8.99 -16.28 2.42
CA ALA A 56 7.77 -15.49 2.28
C ALA A 56 7.35 -15.28 0.81
N ILE A 57 8.28 -14.95 -0.09
CA ILE A 57 7.99 -14.78 -1.53
C ILE A 57 7.50 -16.09 -2.16
N LYS A 58 8.16 -17.21 -1.82
CA LYS A 58 7.79 -18.53 -2.32
C LYS A 58 6.40 -18.93 -1.85
N MET A 59 6.12 -18.80 -0.55
CA MET A 59 4.81 -19.11 0.03
C MET A 59 3.71 -18.24 -0.55
N LEU A 60 3.97 -16.95 -0.74
CA LEU A 60 3.01 -16.03 -1.35
C LEU A 60 2.66 -16.45 -2.78
N LYS A 61 3.67 -16.76 -3.60
CA LYS A 61 3.46 -17.29 -4.96
C LYS A 61 2.62 -18.55 -4.93
N ASP A 62 2.96 -19.51 -4.07
CA ASP A 62 2.31 -20.82 -4.05
C ASP A 62 0.85 -20.74 -3.55
N LYS A 63 0.55 -19.81 -2.62
CA LYS A 63 -0.80 -19.59 -2.08
C LYS A 63 -1.69 -18.73 -2.98
N SER A 64 -1.12 -17.71 -3.63
CA SER A 64 -1.90 -16.73 -4.42
C SER A 64 -1.94 -17.03 -5.92
N GLY A 65 -0.99 -17.82 -6.43
CA GLY A 65 -0.85 -18.13 -7.85
C GLY A 65 -0.27 -17.00 -8.70
N ILE A 66 0.24 -15.93 -8.07
CA ILE A 66 0.90 -14.81 -8.76
C ILE A 66 2.33 -15.17 -9.19
N GLN A 67 2.90 -14.43 -10.14
CA GLN A 67 4.27 -14.68 -10.58
C GLN A 67 5.29 -14.27 -9.53
N LEU A 68 6.49 -14.85 -9.61
CA LEU A 68 7.57 -14.63 -8.63
C LEU A 68 7.92 -13.14 -8.45
N ARG A 69 7.91 -12.37 -9.54
CA ARG A 69 8.18 -10.93 -9.53
C ARG A 69 7.17 -10.15 -8.70
N GLU A 70 5.92 -10.56 -8.77
CA GLU A 70 4.73 -9.93 -8.19
C GLU A 70 4.70 -10.23 -6.69
N ALA A 71 4.95 -11.50 -6.35
CA ALA A 71 5.15 -11.93 -4.98
C ALA A 71 6.31 -11.18 -4.30
N LYS A 72 7.46 -11.06 -4.98
CA LYS A 72 8.59 -10.26 -4.49
C LYS A 72 8.20 -8.82 -4.22
N PHE A 73 7.49 -8.19 -5.15
CA PHE A 73 7.09 -6.80 -5.01
C PHE A 73 6.14 -6.60 -3.82
N LEU A 74 5.16 -7.48 -3.63
CA LEU A 74 4.21 -7.38 -2.52
C LEU A 74 4.92 -7.58 -1.17
N VAL A 75 5.79 -8.58 -1.05
CA VAL A 75 6.55 -8.83 0.20
C VAL A 75 7.43 -7.62 0.53
N GLU A 76 8.20 -7.09 -0.43
CA GLU A 76 9.03 -5.90 -0.20
C GLU A 76 8.19 -4.67 0.17
N LYS A 77 7.01 -4.51 -0.43
CA LYS A 77 6.11 -3.40 -0.11
C LYS A 77 5.65 -3.51 1.34
N ILE A 78 5.20 -4.69 1.77
CA ILE A 78 4.76 -4.94 3.15
C ILE A 78 5.90 -4.68 4.14
N GLN A 79 7.11 -5.16 3.85
CA GLN A 79 8.28 -4.93 4.70
C GLN A 79 8.67 -3.45 4.80
N LYS A 80 8.60 -2.70 3.70
CA LYS A 80 8.93 -1.26 3.69
C LYS A 80 7.87 -0.40 4.36
N THR A 81 6.60 -0.68 4.11
CA THR A 81 5.50 0.14 4.64
C THR A 81 5.00 -0.34 6.00
N ASN A 82 5.42 -1.53 6.45
CA ASN A 82 4.84 -2.26 7.58
C ASN A 82 3.30 -2.29 7.47
N ARG A 83 2.75 -2.51 6.27
CA ARG A 83 1.30 -2.51 6.04
C ARG A 83 0.93 -3.59 5.05
N VAL A 84 -0.05 -4.41 5.42
CA VAL A 84 -0.66 -5.39 4.50
C VAL A 84 -1.77 -4.68 3.72
N PRO A 85 -1.72 -4.68 2.37
CA PRO A 85 -2.79 -4.12 1.57
C PRO A 85 -4.02 -5.04 1.60
N ARG A 86 -5.22 -4.48 1.71
CA ARG A 86 -6.47 -5.25 1.66
C ARG A 86 -6.74 -5.89 0.29
N LYS A 87 -6.27 -5.26 -0.79
CA LYS A 87 -6.38 -5.76 -2.16
C LYS A 87 -5.06 -5.56 -2.89
N TYR A 88 -4.68 -6.52 -3.72
CA TYR A 88 -3.52 -6.46 -4.60
C TYR A 88 -3.90 -6.99 -5.98
N SER A 89 -3.71 -6.16 -7.00
CA SER A 89 -3.93 -6.56 -8.39
C SER A 89 -2.62 -6.59 -9.13
N THR A 90 -2.43 -7.65 -9.91
CA THR A 90 -1.24 -7.86 -10.73
C THR A 90 -1.09 -6.81 -11.83
N SER A 91 -2.21 -6.22 -12.25
CA SER A 91 -2.26 -5.10 -13.19
C SER A 91 -1.51 -3.86 -12.70
N ASP A 92 -1.30 -3.72 -11.38
CA ASP A 92 -0.57 -2.59 -10.78
C ASP A 92 0.93 -2.61 -11.15
N ILE A 93 1.43 -3.72 -11.71
CA ILE A 93 2.83 -3.92 -12.09
C ILE A 93 3.08 -3.49 -13.55
N ILE A 94 2.06 -3.58 -14.42
CA ILE A 94 2.16 -3.46 -15.87
C ILE A 94 2.40 -2.01 -16.34
N GLU A 95 1.99 -0.99 -15.58
CA GLU A 95 2.31 0.42 -15.92
C GLU A 95 3.77 0.82 -15.60
N SER A 96 4.57 -0.08 -15.04
CA SER A 96 6.00 0.12 -14.82
C SER A 96 6.83 -0.71 -15.81
N GLY A 97 6.86 -0.26 -17.06
CA GLY A 97 7.81 -0.69 -18.08
C GLY A 97 9.26 -0.28 -17.78
N ASP A 98 9.75 -0.53 -16.57
CA ASP A 98 11.13 -0.25 -16.16
C ASP A 98 11.80 -1.57 -15.69
N PRO A 99 12.77 -2.10 -16.44
CA PRO A 99 13.50 -3.32 -16.08
C PRO A 99 14.44 -3.16 -14.88
N THR A 100 14.58 -1.96 -14.29
CA THR A 100 15.58 -1.66 -13.24
C THR A 100 15.10 -1.81 -11.79
N GLY A 101 13.87 -2.29 -11.55
CA GLY A 101 13.43 -2.71 -10.21
C GLY A 101 13.19 -1.60 -9.18
N LYS A 102 13.13 -0.33 -9.60
CA LYS A 102 12.70 0.78 -8.73
C LYS A 102 11.18 0.91 -8.76
N ALA A 103 10.53 0.45 -7.69
CA ALA A 103 9.09 0.60 -7.48
C ALA A 103 8.67 2.08 -7.61
N LYS A 104 7.84 2.41 -8.60
CA LYS A 104 7.16 3.72 -8.62
C LYS A 104 6.10 3.73 -7.53
N PHE A 105 6.22 4.67 -6.59
CA PHE A 105 5.26 4.89 -5.52
C PHE A 105 3.92 5.32 -6.12
N PHE A 106 2.91 4.46 -6.06
CA PHE A 106 1.52 4.83 -6.33
C PHE A 106 1.00 5.55 -5.08
N PRO A 107 0.66 6.84 -5.18
CA PRO A 107 0.10 7.58 -4.05
C PRO A 107 -1.22 6.93 -3.61
N THR A 108 -1.58 7.05 -2.34
CA THR A 108 -2.94 6.84 -1.83
C THR A 108 -3.62 8.19 -1.65
N CYS A 109 -4.95 8.21 -1.68
CA CYS A 109 -5.71 9.41 -1.39
C CYS A 109 -5.47 9.83 0.07
N PRO A 110 -5.04 11.07 0.36
CA PRO A 110 -4.80 11.51 1.73
C PRO A 110 -6.08 11.63 2.57
N ARG A 111 -7.26 11.64 1.93
CA ARG A 111 -8.55 11.82 2.59
C ARG A 111 -9.30 10.51 2.84
N CYS A 112 -9.29 9.59 1.88
CA CYS A 112 -10.08 8.36 1.95
C CYS A 112 -9.24 7.09 1.79
N GLU A 113 -7.92 7.21 1.69
CA GLU A 113 -6.96 6.12 1.51
C GLU A 113 -7.14 5.26 0.25
N SER A 114 -8.07 5.64 -0.64
CA SER A 114 -8.27 4.96 -1.91
C SER A 114 -7.01 4.98 -2.79
N VAL A 115 -6.80 3.90 -3.53
CA VAL A 115 -5.78 3.75 -4.56
C VAL A 115 -6.27 4.19 -5.94
N ASN A 116 -7.57 4.49 -6.08
CA ASN A 116 -8.17 4.89 -7.35
C ASN A 116 -7.90 6.38 -7.62
N ILE A 117 -6.76 6.65 -8.26
CA ILE A 117 -6.22 8.00 -8.39
C ILE A 117 -5.96 8.33 -9.85
N GLN A 118 -6.65 9.36 -10.33
CA GLN A 118 -6.34 9.99 -11.62
C GLN A 118 -5.14 10.91 -11.47
N LEU A 119 -4.11 10.67 -12.27
CA LEU A 119 -2.90 11.48 -12.34
C LEU A 119 -3.03 12.54 -13.44
N ASN A 120 -2.34 13.67 -13.26
CA ASN A 120 -2.25 14.78 -14.21
C ASN A 120 -3.61 15.34 -14.65
N VAL A 121 -4.54 15.45 -13.70
CA VAL A 121 -5.86 15.99 -13.98
C VAL A 121 -5.75 17.46 -14.37
N LYS A 122 -6.35 17.81 -15.51
CA LYS A 122 -6.51 19.19 -15.94
C LYS A 122 -7.57 19.84 -15.05
N LEU A 123 -7.18 20.84 -14.26
CA LEU A 123 -8.14 21.71 -13.57
C LEU A 123 -8.53 22.83 -14.53
N ASP A 124 -9.76 22.76 -15.01
CA ASP A 124 -10.30 23.79 -15.91
C ASP A 124 -10.64 25.08 -15.15
N ASN A 125 -10.88 25.00 -13.82
CA ASN A 125 -11.11 26.13 -12.91
C ASN A 125 -10.51 25.85 -11.51
N PRO A 126 -9.24 26.21 -11.24
CA PRO A 126 -8.65 26.06 -9.92
C PRO A 126 -9.26 27.06 -8.91
N PRO A 127 -9.54 26.64 -7.66
CA PRO A 127 -10.11 27.54 -6.65
C PRO A 127 -9.17 28.71 -6.37
N SER A 128 -9.73 29.92 -6.33
CA SER A 128 -9.04 31.21 -6.28
C SER A 128 -8.07 31.41 -5.11
N PHE A 129 -8.15 30.57 -4.07
CA PHE A 129 -7.26 30.61 -2.90
C PHE A 129 -5.78 30.31 -3.23
N PHE A 130 -5.52 29.71 -4.40
CA PHE A 130 -4.16 29.35 -4.83
C PHE A 130 -3.45 30.37 -5.73
N PHE A 131 -4.07 31.52 -6.03
CA PHE A 131 -3.54 32.50 -7.00
C PHE A 131 -2.94 33.77 -6.37
N GLY A 132 -2.27 33.62 -5.23
CA GLY A 132 -1.33 34.62 -4.75
C GLY A 132 0.05 34.38 -5.35
N LEU A 133 0.31 34.98 -6.54
CA LEU A 133 1.62 35.10 -7.20
C LEU A 133 2.13 33.85 -7.96
N ILE A 134 2.36 34.07 -9.26
CA ILE A 134 3.17 33.27 -10.21
C ILE A 134 2.43 32.17 -10.98
N LYS A 135 2.22 32.49 -12.26
CA LYS A 135 1.70 31.66 -13.37
C LYS A 135 2.54 30.39 -13.61
N LYS A 136 2.38 29.35 -12.79
CA LYS A 136 2.80 28.00 -13.17
C LYS A 136 1.62 27.05 -12.98
N LYS A 137 1.11 26.51 -14.09
CA LYS A 137 0.14 25.41 -14.06
C LYS A 137 0.77 24.30 -13.20
N PRO A 138 0.09 23.81 -12.14
CA PRO A 138 0.66 22.75 -11.32
C PRO A 138 0.84 21.52 -12.21
N LYS A 139 2.10 21.15 -12.44
CA LYS A 139 2.44 19.86 -13.04
C LYS A 139 2.23 18.81 -11.93
N ASN A 140 1.61 17.67 -12.26
CA ASN A 140 1.37 16.56 -11.34
C ASN A 140 0.18 16.72 -10.36
N THR A 141 -0.93 17.32 -10.80
CA THR A 141 -2.18 17.29 -10.04
C THR A 141 -2.79 15.89 -10.01
N ARG A 142 -3.30 15.47 -8.85
CA ARG A 142 -3.93 14.17 -8.63
C ARG A 142 -5.35 14.34 -8.15
N ARG A 143 -6.25 13.45 -8.55
CA ARG A 143 -7.64 13.39 -8.08
C ARG A 143 -7.99 11.97 -7.66
N CYS A 144 -8.60 11.81 -6.49
CA CYS A 144 -9.21 10.55 -6.10
C CYS A 144 -10.54 10.38 -6.85
N THR A 145 -10.76 9.24 -7.51
CA THR A 145 -12.05 8.98 -8.19
C THR A 145 -13.15 8.62 -7.20
N ASP A 146 -12.79 8.10 -6.03
CA ASP A 146 -13.76 7.64 -5.03
C ASP A 146 -14.32 8.79 -4.19
N CYS A 147 -13.45 9.65 -3.63
CA CYS A 147 -13.90 10.77 -2.79
C CYS A 147 -13.80 12.15 -3.44
N GLY A 148 -13.24 12.24 -4.66
CA GLY A 148 -13.09 13.49 -5.39
C GLY A 148 -11.95 14.40 -4.92
N GLU A 149 -11.22 14.04 -3.86
CA GLU A 149 -10.13 14.86 -3.30
C GLU A 149 -9.05 15.16 -4.34
N ILE A 150 -8.56 16.40 -4.37
CA ILE A 150 -7.53 16.85 -5.31
C ILE A 150 -6.30 17.30 -4.52
N TRP A 151 -5.12 16.78 -4.86
CA TRP A 151 -3.86 17.19 -4.25
C TRP A 151 -2.73 17.25 -5.27
N PHE A 152 -1.66 17.94 -4.90
CA PHE A 152 -0.50 18.18 -5.76
C PHE A 152 0.71 17.38 -5.25
N LYS A 153 1.66 17.08 -6.14
CA LYS A 153 2.97 16.53 -5.77
C LYS A 153 4.02 17.64 -5.76
#